data_AF-A0A4Q9B6J9-F1
#
_entry.id   AF-A0A4Q9B6J9-F1
#
_cell.length_a   1.000
_cell.length_b   1.000
_cell.length_c   1.000
_cell.angle_alpha   90.00
_cell.angle_beta   90.00
_cell.angle_gamma   90.00
#
_symmetry.space_group_name_H-M   'P 1'
#
loop_
_entity.id
_entity.type
_entity.pdbx_description
1 polymer ?
#
loop_
_entity_poly.entity_id
_entity_poly.type
_entity_poly.pdbx_seq_one_letter_code
_entity_poly.pdbx_strand_id
1 'polypeptide(L)'
;MGLQVRLFPPQGLTGLPYLAFALLFLLALVRGPRRAPRLLVPLLGAYFLFELLRSGEAWVGVGFWAPALYLLAAFAYGPPWALFHGLLWGGLLVLLPPALGRETGPLWAHLALAQPVLLALTVLLARFRELSGQVRFWREQALTDPLTGLPNRRALEMALEREVARVERGERPFSLILLDLDDFKRVNDQKGHPEGDRLLREVARYLVARVRRGDLVGRWGGEEFALLLPATDPHRAEVLAHRLRQGLKALGVTASFGVAGYGGNLAALFRQADEALYLAKRRGKDRVERHPGPGGAPQGSR
;
A
#
# COMPACT_ATOMS: atom_id res chain seq x y z
N MET A 1 50.71 0.48 -17.40
CA MET A 1 50.75 -0.56 -16.35
C MET A 1 49.48 -1.38 -16.49
N GLY A 2 49.52 -2.47 -17.26
CA GLY A 2 48.32 -3.25 -17.60
C GLY A 2 47.86 -4.07 -16.39
N LEU A 3 46.57 -3.97 -16.03
CA LEU A 3 45.93 -4.90 -15.10
C LEU A 3 45.98 -6.29 -15.75
N GLN A 4 46.99 -7.10 -15.44
CA GLN A 4 46.92 -8.53 -15.69
C GLN A 4 45.89 -9.12 -14.72
N VAL A 5 44.65 -9.26 -15.19
CA VAL A 5 43.65 -10.09 -14.51
C VAL A 5 44.15 -11.54 -14.63
N ARG A 6 44.86 -12.02 -13.60
CA ARG A 6 45.14 -13.45 -13.46
C ARG A 6 43.80 -14.14 -13.19
N LEU A 7 43.16 -14.61 -14.25
CA LEU A 7 42.08 -15.59 -14.16
C LEU A 7 42.74 -16.87 -13.62
N PHE A 8 42.43 -17.23 -12.37
CA PHE A 8 42.72 -18.55 -11.84
C PHE A 8 41.46 -19.41 -12.05
N PRO A 9 41.22 -20.00 -13.24
CA PRO A 9 40.12 -20.94 -13.40
C PRO A 9 40.32 -22.10 -12.41
N PRO A 10 39.25 -22.60 -11.76
CA PRO A 10 39.37 -23.73 -10.85
C PRO A 10 39.93 -24.93 -11.61
N GLN A 11 41.11 -25.41 -11.22
CA GLN A 11 41.75 -26.60 -11.78
C GLN A 11 41.41 -27.83 -10.94
N GLY A 12 40.95 -28.91 -11.57
CA GLY A 12 40.65 -30.19 -10.91
C GLY A 12 39.47 -30.11 -9.91
N LEU A 13 39.60 -30.75 -8.75
CA LEU A 13 38.54 -30.88 -7.73
C LEU A 13 38.15 -29.54 -7.06
N THR A 14 38.88 -28.45 -7.33
CA THR A 14 38.60 -27.11 -6.80
C THR A 14 37.32 -26.48 -7.36
N GLY A 15 36.73 -27.05 -8.42
CA GLY A 15 35.43 -26.65 -8.98
C GLY A 15 34.20 -27.17 -8.21
N LEU A 16 34.35 -28.24 -7.42
CA LEU A 16 33.22 -28.88 -6.72
C LEU A 16 32.53 -27.96 -5.69
N PRO A 17 33.25 -27.15 -4.88
CA PRO A 17 32.60 -26.20 -3.97
C PRO A 17 31.75 -25.15 -4.68
N TYR A 18 32.18 -24.66 -5.86
CA TYR A 18 31.41 -23.69 -6.64
C TYR A 18 30.10 -24.28 -7.15
N LEU A 19 30.11 -25.52 -7.63
CA LEU A 19 28.91 -26.24 -8.03
C LEU A 19 27.97 -26.45 -6.84
N ALA A 20 28.52 -26.80 -5.67
CA ALA A 20 27.74 -26.96 -4.45
C ALA A 20 27.07 -25.65 -4.02
N PHE A 21 27.81 -24.53 -3.98
CA PHE A 21 27.23 -23.22 -3.71
C PHE A 21 26.16 -22.88 -4.75
N ALA A 22 26.45 -22.99 -6.05
CA ALA A 22 25.48 -22.70 -7.10
C ALA A 22 24.17 -23.49 -6.93
N LEU A 23 24.26 -24.79 -6.62
CA LEU A 23 23.09 -25.63 -6.33
C LEU A 23 22.33 -25.14 -5.09
N LEU A 24 23.01 -24.83 -4.00
CA LEU A 24 22.38 -24.31 -2.78
C LEU A 24 21.70 -22.95 -3.00
N PHE A 25 22.32 -22.06 -3.80
CA PHE A 25 21.73 -20.79 -4.21
C PHE A 25 20.45 -21.02 -5.03
N LEU A 26 20.47 -21.93 -6.01
CA LEU A 26 19.29 -22.28 -6.81
C LEU A 26 18.19 -22.89 -5.93
N LEU A 27 18.53 -23.83 -5.05
CA LEU A 27 17.59 -24.45 -4.12
C LEU A 27 16.96 -23.41 -3.19
N ALA A 28 17.73 -22.42 -2.73
CA ALA A 28 17.22 -21.31 -1.94
C ALA A 28 16.20 -20.48 -2.73
N LEU A 29 16.50 -20.14 -4.00
CA LEU A 29 15.60 -19.38 -4.88
C LEU A 29 14.26 -20.10 -5.13
N VAL A 30 14.28 -21.43 -5.27
CA VAL A 30 13.05 -22.25 -5.45
C VAL A 30 12.12 -22.17 -4.24
N ARG A 31 12.60 -21.79 -3.04
CA ARG A 31 11.74 -21.60 -1.84
C ARG A 31 10.88 -20.33 -1.89
N GLY A 32 10.97 -19.54 -2.96
CA GLY A 32 10.14 -18.37 -3.21
C GLY A 32 10.59 -17.11 -2.46
N PRO A 33 10.00 -15.95 -2.80
CA PRO A 33 10.54 -14.63 -2.46
C PRO A 33 10.55 -14.31 -0.97
N ARG A 34 9.73 -15.00 -0.16
CA ARG A 34 9.69 -14.80 1.30
C ARG A 34 10.76 -15.59 2.06
N ARG A 35 11.15 -16.77 1.56
CA ARG A 35 12.08 -17.68 2.25
C ARG A 35 13.48 -17.65 1.65
N ALA A 36 13.60 -17.44 0.33
CA ALA A 36 14.87 -17.43 -0.37
C ALA A 36 15.90 -16.46 0.25
N PRO A 37 15.57 -15.18 0.55
CA PRO A 37 16.56 -14.26 1.11
C PRO A 37 17.18 -14.73 2.42
N ARG A 38 16.40 -15.37 3.30
CA ARG A 38 16.89 -15.90 4.59
C ARG A 38 17.86 -17.05 4.44
N LEU A 39 17.71 -17.85 3.37
CA LEU A 39 18.65 -18.94 3.08
C LEU A 39 19.90 -18.41 2.37
N LEU A 40 19.74 -17.38 1.54
CA LEU A 40 20.82 -16.79 0.76
C LEU A 40 21.83 -16.01 1.63
N VAL A 41 21.42 -15.38 2.73
CA VAL A 41 22.34 -14.64 3.64
C VAL A 41 23.46 -15.53 4.18
N PRO A 42 23.18 -16.66 4.87
CA PRO A 42 24.25 -17.52 5.36
C PRO A 42 25.05 -18.19 4.23
N LEU A 43 24.41 -18.52 3.10
CA LEU A 43 25.11 -19.11 1.95
C LEU A 43 26.11 -18.13 1.32
N LEU A 44 25.72 -16.87 1.16
CA LEU A 44 26.59 -15.83 0.60
C LEU A 44 27.74 -15.49 1.54
N GLY A 45 27.47 -15.41 2.85
CA GLY A 45 28.53 -15.23 3.84
C GLY A 45 29.54 -16.38 3.84
N ALA A 46 29.06 -17.63 3.79
CA ALA A 46 29.92 -18.81 3.71
C ALA A 46 30.75 -18.85 2.42
N TYR A 47 30.14 -18.45 1.29
CA TYR A 47 30.84 -18.34 0.00
C TYR A 47 31.98 -17.30 0.04
N PHE A 48 31.73 -16.11 0.59
CA PHE A 48 32.78 -15.09 0.74
C PHE A 48 33.91 -15.56 1.66
N LEU A 49 33.57 -16.24 2.76
CA LEU A 49 34.58 -16.80 3.65
C LEU A 49 35.42 -17.88 2.95
N PHE A 50 34.78 -18.75 2.17
CA PHE A 50 35.46 -19.75 1.34
C PHE A 50 36.45 -19.09 0.36
N GLU A 51 36.06 -18.02 -0.33
CA GLU A 51 36.97 -17.30 -1.25
C GLU A 51 38.21 -16.72 -0.56
N LEU A 52 38.03 -16.11 0.62
CA LEU A 52 39.14 -15.56 1.39
C LEU A 52 40.09 -16.67 1.87
N LEU A 53 39.55 -17.77 2.38
CA LEU A 53 40.35 -18.91 2.87
C LEU A 53 41.03 -19.69 1.74
N ARG A 54 40.45 -19.71 0.54
CA ARG A 54 41.04 -20.43 -0.60
C ARG A 54 42.23 -19.69 -1.18
N SER A 55 42.11 -18.38 -1.40
CA SER A 55 43.04 -17.66 -2.28
C SER A 55 43.92 -16.62 -1.59
N GLY A 56 43.62 -16.20 -0.35
CA GLY A 56 44.41 -15.20 0.38
C GLY A 56 44.47 -13.80 -0.27
N GLU A 57 44.13 -13.67 -1.56
CA GLU A 57 44.18 -12.46 -2.38
C GLU A 57 42.79 -12.02 -2.89
N ALA A 58 41.73 -12.81 -2.68
CA ALA A 58 40.36 -12.49 -3.13
C ALA A 58 39.69 -11.31 -2.41
N TRP A 59 40.44 -10.49 -1.66
CA TRP A 59 39.96 -9.32 -0.94
C TRP A 59 39.18 -8.35 -1.81
N VAL A 60 39.60 -8.14 -3.06
CA VAL A 60 38.93 -7.24 -4.00
C VAL A 60 37.54 -7.74 -4.36
N GLY A 61 37.41 -9.03 -4.71
CA GLY A 61 36.13 -9.62 -5.08
C GLY A 61 35.16 -9.70 -3.91
N VAL A 62 35.66 -10.14 -2.75
CA VAL A 62 34.85 -10.23 -1.53
C VAL A 62 34.45 -8.85 -1.03
N GLY A 63 35.35 -7.87 -1.03
CA GLY A 63 35.04 -6.50 -0.63
C GLY A 63 34.05 -5.81 -1.56
N PHE A 64 34.15 -6.05 -2.88
CA PHE A 64 33.18 -5.53 -3.84
C PHE A 64 31.77 -6.08 -3.63
N TRP A 65 31.66 -7.38 -3.30
CA TRP A 65 30.36 -8.04 -3.14
C TRP A 65 29.83 -8.09 -1.70
N ALA A 66 30.65 -7.77 -0.68
CA ALA A 66 30.23 -7.71 0.72
C ALA A 66 28.96 -6.87 0.95
N PRO A 67 28.76 -5.69 0.32
CA PRO A 67 27.52 -4.93 0.47
C PRO A 67 26.25 -5.71 0.13
N ALA A 68 26.31 -6.68 -0.80
CA ALA A 68 25.16 -7.50 -1.16
C ALA A 68 24.68 -8.40 -0.01
N LEU A 69 25.61 -8.90 0.82
CA LEU A 69 25.28 -9.68 2.02
C LEU A 69 24.51 -8.85 3.05
N TYR A 70 24.98 -7.64 3.30
CA TYR A 70 24.37 -6.67 4.21
C TYR A 70 22.99 -6.22 3.72
N LEU A 71 22.88 -5.88 2.43
CA LEU A 71 21.61 -5.56 1.79
C LEU A 71 20.61 -6.71 1.95
N LEU A 72 21.03 -7.93 1.61
CA LEU A 72 20.20 -9.11 1.69
C LEU A 72 19.75 -9.40 3.13
N ALA A 73 20.63 -9.22 4.13
CA ALA A 73 20.28 -9.34 5.54
C ALA A 73 19.20 -8.32 5.97
N ALA A 74 19.31 -7.06 5.54
CA ALA A 74 18.32 -6.03 5.82
C ALA A 74 16.93 -6.32 5.22
N PHE A 75 16.87 -7.00 4.07
CA PHE A 75 15.61 -7.38 3.44
C PHE A 75 15.03 -8.70 3.97
N ALA A 76 15.89 -9.64 4.37
CA ALA A 76 15.50 -10.99 4.80
C ALA A 76 14.99 -11.06 6.25
N TYR A 77 15.50 -10.17 7.11
CA TYR A 77 15.31 -10.23 8.56
C TYR A 77 14.81 -8.91 9.16
N GLY A 78 14.21 -9.00 10.34
CA GLY A 78 13.97 -7.83 11.18
C GLY A 78 15.27 -7.28 11.79
N PRO A 79 15.26 -6.05 12.35
CA PRO A 79 16.47 -5.38 12.83
C PRO A 79 17.42 -6.21 13.71
N PRO A 80 16.98 -6.97 14.73
CA PRO A 80 17.90 -7.71 15.60
C PRO A 80 18.64 -8.83 14.85
N TRP A 81 17.96 -9.52 13.95
CA TRP A 81 18.53 -10.62 13.17
C TRP A 81 19.38 -10.13 12.00
N ALA A 82 19.00 -8.99 11.39
CA ALA A 82 19.82 -8.33 10.38
C ALA A 82 21.16 -7.85 10.98
N LEU A 83 21.12 -7.27 12.19
CA LEU A 83 22.30 -6.89 12.96
C LEU A 83 23.17 -8.10 13.29
N PHE A 84 22.56 -9.19 13.80
CA PHE A 84 23.26 -10.43 14.10
C PHE A 84 24.03 -10.97 12.89
N HIS A 85 23.38 -11.09 11.73
CA HIS A 85 24.02 -11.60 10.52
C HIS A 85 25.12 -10.66 10.00
N GLY A 86 24.90 -9.34 10.06
CA GLY A 86 25.90 -8.35 9.67
C GLY A 86 27.16 -8.38 10.56
N LEU A 87 26.98 -8.55 11.88
CA LEU A 87 28.09 -8.68 12.83
C LEU A 87 28.81 -10.01 12.66
N LEU A 88 28.06 -11.12 12.58
CA LEU A 88 28.61 -12.46 12.42
C LEU A 88 29.49 -12.54 11.17
N TRP A 89 28.92 -12.24 10.01
CA TRP A 89 29.64 -12.41 8.76
C TRP A 89 30.71 -11.34 8.56
N GLY A 90 30.44 -10.07 8.89
CA GLY A 90 31.48 -9.02 8.84
C GLY A 90 32.67 -9.34 9.74
N GLY A 91 32.40 -9.81 10.96
CA GLY A 91 33.43 -10.25 11.90
C GLY A 91 34.24 -11.43 11.35
N LEU A 92 33.59 -12.46 10.81
CA LEU A 92 34.27 -13.60 10.20
C LEU A 92 35.14 -13.18 9.00
N LEU A 93 34.65 -12.30 8.12
CA LEU A 93 35.41 -11.85 6.95
C LEU A 93 36.67 -11.05 7.32
N VAL A 94 36.64 -10.31 8.44
CA VAL A 94 37.75 -9.46 8.87
C VAL A 94 38.72 -10.18 9.80
N LEU A 95 38.19 -10.89 10.80
CA LEU A 95 38.98 -11.44 11.91
C LEU A 95 39.48 -12.87 11.66
N LEU A 96 38.73 -13.68 10.91
CA LEU A 96 39.09 -15.10 10.74
C LEU A 96 40.39 -15.29 9.93
N PRO A 97 40.60 -14.62 8.78
CA PRO A 97 41.83 -14.82 8.01
C PRO A 97 43.12 -14.52 8.79
N PRO A 98 43.29 -13.36 9.48
CA PRO A 98 44.50 -13.12 10.26
C PRO A 98 44.61 -14.05 11.47
N ALA A 99 43.49 -14.45 12.10
CA ALA A 99 43.50 -15.43 13.20
C ALA A 99 44.03 -16.82 12.76
N LEU A 100 43.89 -17.16 11.47
CA LEU A 100 44.44 -18.37 10.86
C LEU A 100 45.85 -18.17 10.27
N GLY A 101 46.50 -17.04 10.55
CA GLY A 101 47.83 -16.72 10.05
C GLY A 101 47.89 -16.47 8.54
N ARG A 102 46.77 -16.11 7.90
CA ARG A 102 46.77 -15.74 6.47
C ARG A 102 47.29 -14.33 6.28
N GLU A 103 48.11 -14.14 5.25
CA GLU A 103 48.56 -12.82 4.85
C GLU A 103 47.36 -11.93 4.48
N THR A 104 47.31 -10.74 5.07
CA THR A 104 46.28 -9.74 4.78
C THR A 104 46.81 -8.81 3.69
N GLY A 105 46.05 -8.70 2.59
CA GLY A 105 46.46 -7.84 1.47
C GLY A 105 46.37 -6.34 1.78
N PRO A 106 46.90 -5.47 0.91
CA PRO A 106 46.92 -4.02 1.13
C PRO A 106 45.53 -3.37 1.25
N LEU A 107 44.50 -4.05 0.75
CA LEU A 107 43.11 -3.60 0.83
C LEU A 107 42.34 -4.15 2.04
N TRP A 108 42.96 -4.98 2.89
CA TRP A 108 42.31 -5.56 4.06
C TRP A 108 41.76 -4.49 5.03
N ALA A 109 42.54 -3.44 5.29
CA ALA A 109 42.09 -2.34 6.16
C ALA A 109 40.84 -1.63 5.61
N HIS A 110 40.73 -1.48 4.28
CA HIS A 110 39.56 -0.92 3.63
C HIS A 110 38.34 -1.83 3.80
N LEU A 111 38.51 -3.15 3.64
CA LEU A 111 37.47 -4.14 3.90
C LEU A 111 37.01 -4.06 5.37
N ALA A 112 37.95 -3.99 6.32
CA ALA A 112 37.66 -3.90 7.75
C ALA A 112 36.86 -2.63 8.09
N LEU A 113 37.30 -1.47 7.58
CA LEU A 113 36.63 -0.18 7.79
C LEU A 113 35.27 -0.08 7.09
N ALA A 114 35.03 -0.85 6.03
CA ALA A 114 33.73 -0.90 5.37
C ALA A 114 32.66 -1.63 6.20
N GLN A 115 33.03 -2.62 7.03
CA GLN A 115 32.05 -3.41 7.81
C GLN A 115 31.14 -2.56 8.72
N PRO A 116 31.65 -1.62 9.55
CA PRO A 116 30.77 -0.79 10.38
C PRO A 116 29.84 0.11 9.55
N VAL A 117 30.31 0.62 8.40
CA VAL A 117 29.47 1.41 7.47
C VAL A 117 28.35 0.55 6.90
N LEU A 118 28.67 -0.66 6.41
CA LEU A 118 27.68 -1.59 5.87
C LEU A 118 26.69 -2.08 6.94
N LEU A 119 27.15 -2.27 8.17
CA LEU A 119 26.29 -2.60 9.31
C LEU A 119 25.31 -1.45 9.62
N ALA A 120 25.80 -0.20 9.65
CA ALA A 120 24.96 0.97 9.86
C ALA A 120 23.90 1.10 8.76
N LEU A 121 24.28 0.94 7.48
CA LEU A 121 23.35 0.94 6.35
C LEU A 121 22.30 -0.18 6.45
N THR A 122 22.71 -1.38 6.88
CA THR A 122 21.80 -2.52 7.10
C THR A 122 20.74 -2.20 8.14
N VAL A 123 21.16 -1.65 9.28
CA VAL A 123 20.25 -1.26 10.36
C VAL A 123 19.31 -0.15 9.89
N LEU A 124 19.82 0.89 9.23
CA LEU A 124 19.01 1.98 8.69
C LEU A 124 17.96 1.48 7.71
N LEU A 125 18.34 0.58 6.79
CA LEU A 125 17.44 0.03 5.80
C LEU A 125 16.39 -0.91 6.40
N ALA A 126 16.79 -1.76 7.35
CA ALA A 126 15.86 -2.63 8.08
C ALA A 126 14.82 -1.80 8.86
N ARG A 127 15.26 -0.73 9.53
CA ARG A 127 14.39 0.22 10.25
C ARG A 127 13.47 0.99 9.30
N PHE A 128 13.99 1.48 8.19
CA PHE A 128 13.19 2.17 7.19
C PHE A 128 12.07 1.28 6.64
N ARG A 129 12.36 0.00 6.38
CA ARG A 129 11.35 -0.99 5.95
C ARG A 129 10.28 -1.22 7.01
N GLU A 130 10.68 -1.36 8.27
CA GLU A 130 9.77 -1.54 9.40
C GLU A 130 8.85 -0.33 9.55
N LEU A 131 9.41 0.88 9.59
CA LEU A 131 8.66 2.14 9.64
C LEU A 131 7.71 2.29 8.45
N SER A 132 8.20 2.02 7.23
CA SER A 132 7.37 2.10 6.02
C SER A 132 6.21 1.09 6.05
N GLY A 133 6.43 -0.09 6.63
CA GLY A 133 5.38 -1.08 6.85
C GLY A 133 4.32 -0.60 7.83
N GLN A 134 4.75 -0.05 8.97
CA GLN A 134 3.85 0.52 9.98
C GLN A 134 3.06 1.70 9.42
N VAL A 135 3.70 2.61 8.68
CA VAL A 135 3.03 3.76 8.05
C VAL A 135 1.95 3.30 7.09
N ARG A 136 2.17 2.25 6.29
CA ARG A 136 1.12 1.69 5.41
C ARG A 136 -0.05 1.13 6.20
N PHE A 137 0.22 0.34 7.23
CA PHE A 137 -0.81 -0.25 8.08
C PHE A 137 -1.67 0.84 8.75
N TRP A 138 -1.02 1.82 9.38
CA TRP A 138 -1.72 2.96 10.00
C TRP A 138 -2.49 3.79 8.97
N ARG A 139 -1.97 3.94 7.76
CA ARG A 139 -2.66 4.65 6.68
C ARG A 139 -3.90 3.90 6.20
N GLU A 140 -3.85 2.58 6.07
CA GLU A 140 -5.01 1.77 5.68
C GLU A 140 -6.11 1.80 6.77
N GLN A 141 -5.73 1.70 8.04
CA GLN A 141 -6.67 1.86 9.16
C GLN A 141 -7.24 3.28 9.26
N ALA A 142 -6.42 4.31 9.02
CA ALA A 142 -6.86 5.70 9.06
C ALA A 142 -7.77 6.11 7.89
N LEU A 143 -7.90 5.28 6.85
CA LEU A 143 -8.70 5.56 5.65
C LEU A 143 -9.95 4.67 5.53
N THR A 144 -10.17 3.78 6.50
CA THR A 144 -11.30 2.84 6.50
C THR A 144 -12.18 3.09 7.70
N ASP A 145 -13.50 3.05 7.52
CA ASP A 145 -14.48 3.04 8.60
C ASP A 145 -14.49 1.66 9.27
N PRO A 146 -14.22 1.56 10.59
CA PRO A 146 -14.06 0.26 11.25
C PRO A 146 -15.36 -0.54 11.36
N LEU A 147 -16.52 0.12 11.29
CA LEU A 147 -17.82 -0.55 11.41
C LEU A 147 -18.22 -1.25 10.11
N THR A 148 -18.12 -0.52 8.99
CA THR A 148 -18.63 -0.94 7.67
C THR A 148 -17.54 -1.51 6.75
N GLY A 149 -16.27 -1.22 7.02
CA GLY A 149 -15.14 -1.57 6.15
C GLY A 149 -15.04 -0.72 4.89
N LEU A 150 -15.88 0.31 4.75
CA LEU A 150 -15.84 1.24 3.63
C LEU A 150 -14.73 2.28 3.81
N PRO A 151 -14.25 2.93 2.73
CA PRO A 151 -13.57 4.21 2.81
C PRO A 151 -14.26 5.18 3.77
N ASN A 152 -13.52 5.81 4.67
CA ASN A 152 -14.06 6.86 5.51
C ASN A 152 -14.10 8.22 4.79
N ARG A 153 -14.64 9.24 5.46
CA ARG A 153 -14.69 10.62 4.95
C ARG A 153 -13.35 11.11 4.39
N ARG A 154 -12.25 10.90 5.12
CA ARG A 154 -10.90 11.34 4.69
C ARG A 154 -10.48 10.64 3.39
N ALA A 155 -10.78 9.35 3.25
CA ALA A 155 -10.46 8.60 2.04
C ALA A 155 -11.27 9.08 0.82
N LEU A 156 -12.55 9.45 1.03
CA LEU A 156 -13.39 10.04 -0.01
C LEU A 156 -12.90 11.43 -0.44
N GLU A 157 -12.53 12.30 0.50
CA GLU A 157 -11.96 13.62 0.21
C GLU A 157 -10.68 13.49 -0.64
N MET A 158 -9.77 12.59 -0.26
CA MET A 158 -8.57 12.29 -1.04
C MET A 158 -8.88 11.73 -2.45
N ALA A 159 -9.93 10.93 -2.59
CA ALA A 159 -10.34 10.39 -3.89
C ALA A 159 -10.93 11.48 -4.79
N LEU A 160 -11.71 12.40 -4.23
CA LEU A 160 -12.26 13.55 -4.93
C LEU A 160 -11.16 14.47 -5.46
N GLU A 161 -10.13 14.77 -4.66
CA GLU A 161 -8.97 15.55 -5.13
C GLU A 161 -8.27 14.90 -6.33
N ARG A 162 -8.15 13.57 -6.35
CA ARG A 162 -7.59 12.85 -7.50
C ARG A 162 -8.49 12.95 -8.74
N GLU A 163 -9.80 12.89 -8.54
CA GLU A 163 -10.78 13.06 -9.61
C GLU A 163 -10.80 14.48 -10.18
N VAL A 164 -10.59 15.50 -9.34
CA VAL A 164 -10.37 16.88 -9.78
C VAL A 164 -9.16 16.95 -10.72
N ALA A 165 -8.00 16.45 -10.28
CA ALA A 165 -6.79 16.43 -11.10
C ALA A 165 -6.98 15.63 -12.40
N ARG A 166 -7.85 14.62 -12.40
CA ARG A 166 -8.22 13.82 -13.58
C ARG A 166 -9.01 14.64 -14.59
N VAL A 167 -10.03 15.37 -14.14
CA VAL A 167 -10.85 16.26 -14.98
C VAL A 167 -10.04 17.44 -15.51
N GLU A 168 -9.15 18.02 -14.69
CA GLU A 168 -8.26 19.12 -15.12
C GLU A 168 -7.31 18.72 -16.26
N ARG A 169 -6.99 17.42 -16.38
CA ARG A 169 -6.24 16.87 -17.53
C ARG A 169 -7.10 16.64 -18.79
N GLY A 170 -8.36 17.05 -18.78
CA GLY A 170 -9.29 16.93 -19.91
C GLY A 170 -10.10 15.63 -19.94
N GLU A 171 -10.07 14.83 -18.87
CA GLU A 171 -10.94 13.66 -18.78
C GLU A 171 -12.40 14.03 -18.44
N ARG A 172 -13.31 13.06 -18.60
CA ARG A 172 -14.75 13.27 -18.35
C ARG A 172 -15.04 13.64 -16.88
N PRO A 173 -16.00 14.57 -16.65
CA PRO A 173 -16.40 15.00 -15.32
C PRO A 173 -16.98 13.84 -14.49
N PHE A 174 -17.01 14.02 -13.18
CA PHE A 174 -17.54 13.06 -12.21
C PHE A 174 -18.74 13.65 -11.47
N SER A 175 -19.49 12.79 -10.79
CA SER A 175 -20.63 13.19 -9.95
C SER A 175 -20.46 12.67 -8.52
N LEU A 176 -21.09 13.36 -7.57
CA LEU A 176 -21.17 13.00 -6.16
C LEU A 176 -22.62 12.74 -5.79
N ILE A 177 -22.85 11.67 -5.04
CA ILE A 177 -24.12 11.39 -4.38
C ILE A 177 -23.85 11.42 -2.88
N LEU A 178 -24.59 12.24 -2.14
CA LEU A 178 -24.70 12.15 -0.68
C LEU A 178 -25.99 11.40 -0.33
N LEU A 179 -25.91 10.51 0.64
CA LEU A 179 -27.00 9.63 1.08
C LEU A 179 -27.07 9.71 2.60
N ASP A 180 -28.28 9.84 3.13
CA ASP A 180 -28.55 9.80 4.57
C ASP A 180 -29.71 8.84 4.86
N LEU A 181 -29.53 7.93 5.82
CA LEU A 181 -30.56 6.98 6.20
C LEU A 181 -31.66 7.67 7.01
N ASP A 182 -32.88 7.61 6.50
CA ASP A 182 -34.01 8.30 7.10
C ASP A 182 -34.39 7.68 8.45
N ASP A 183 -34.58 8.52 9.47
CA ASP A 183 -35.00 8.11 10.82
C ASP A 183 -34.08 7.07 11.48
N PHE A 184 -32.78 7.03 11.13
CA PHE A 184 -31.83 6.07 11.68
C PHE A 184 -31.74 6.12 13.22
N LYS A 185 -31.81 7.32 13.81
CA LYS A 185 -31.89 7.50 15.26
C LYS A 185 -33.04 6.71 15.89
N ARG A 186 -34.22 6.67 15.25
CA ARG A 186 -35.38 5.90 15.74
C ARG A 186 -35.09 4.40 15.77
N VAL A 187 -34.30 3.88 14.84
CA VAL A 187 -33.87 2.47 14.84
C VAL A 187 -32.98 2.19 16.07
N ASN A 188 -32.01 3.06 16.35
CA ASN A 188 -31.18 2.95 17.55
C ASN A 188 -32.00 3.04 18.83
N ASP A 189 -32.94 3.98 18.90
CA ASP A 189 -33.76 4.21 20.09
C ASP A 189 -34.71 3.02 20.36
N GLN A 190 -35.23 2.36 19.32
CA GLN A 190 -36.19 1.25 19.45
C GLN A 190 -35.53 -0.13 19.57
N LYS A 191 -34.39 -0.35 18.91
CA LYS A 191 -33.76 -1.68 18.78
C LYS A 191 -32.36 -1.76 19.36
N GLY A 192 -31.84 -0.64 19.86
CA GLY A 192 -30.49 -0.51 20.39
C GLY A 192 -29.42 -0.33 19.30
N HIS A 193 -28.28 0.20 19.72
CA HIS A 193 -27.11 0.43 18.86
C HIS A 193 -26.62 -0.81 18.09
N PRO A 194 -26.59 -2.04 18.64
CA PRO A 194 -26.12 -3.21 17.90
C PRO A 194 -26.92 -3.48 16.61
N GLU A 195 -28.23 -3.20 16.62
CA GLU A 195 -29.08 -3.38 15.45
C GLU A 195 -28.86 -2.25 14.43
N GLY A 196 -28.66 -1.01 14.88
CA GLY A 196 -28.24 0.09 14.00
C GLY A 196 -26.89 -0.20 13.33
N ASP A 197 -25.93 -0.73 14.07
CA ASP A 197 -24.63 -1.15 13.55
C ASP A 197 -24.75 -2.28 12.53
N ARG A 198 -25.64 -3.25 12.76
CA ARG A 198 -25.96 -4.30 11.79
C ARG A 198 -26.53 -3.70 10.52
N LEU A 199 -27.48 -2.76 10.65
CA LEU A 199 -28.12 -2.08 9.53
C LEU A 199 -27.11 -1.32 8.68
N LEU A 200 -26.21 -0.56 9.31
CA LEU A 200 -25.14 0.17 8.60
C LEU A 200 -24.23 -0.76 7.79
N ARG A 201 -23.89 -1.94 8.34
CA ARG A 201 -23.10 -2.95 7.61
C ARG A 201 -23.86 -3.57 6.44
N GLU A 202 -25.17 -3.71 6.55
CA GLU A 202 -26.03 -4.25 5.49
C GLU A 202 -26.20 -3.24 4.35
N VAL A 203 -26.48 -1.97 4.69
CA VAL A 203 -26.50 -0.85 3.75
C VAL A 203 -25.16 -0.74 3.02
N ALA A 204 -24.03 -0.77 3.74
CA ALA A 204 -22.70 -0.71 3.14
C ALA A 204 -22.47 -1.81 2.10
N ARG A 205 -22.80 -3.07 2.45
CA ARG A 205 -22.68 -4.22 1.54
C ARG A 205 -23.60 -4.06 0.32
N TYR A 206 -24.82 -3.59 0.53
CA TYR A 206 -25.77 -3.34 -0.54
C TYR A 206 -25.26 -2.27 -1.52
N LEU A 207 -24.77 -1.13 -1.02
CA LEU A 207 -24.26 -0.05 -1.86
C LEU A 207 -23.07 -0.52 -2.72
N VAL A 208 -22.09 -1.19 -2.11
CA VAL A 208 -20.91 -1.70 -2.82
C VAL A 208 -21.28 -2.72 -3.89
N ALA A 209 -22.25 -3.60 -3.63
CA ALA A 209 -22.69 -4.60 -4.60
C ALA A 209 -23.37 -4.01 -5.84
N ARG A 210 -23.82 -2.75 -5.79
CA ARG A 210 -24.62 -2.10 -6.84
C ARG A 210 -23.92 -0.99 -7.60
N VAL A 211 -22.70 -0.66 -7.20
CA VAL A 211 -21.82 0.22 -7.98
C VAL A 211 -20.83 -0.61 -8.80
N ARG A 212 -20.26 -0.01 -9.86
CA ARG A 212 -19.20 -0.67 -10.63
C ARG A 212 -17.84 -0.50 -9.94
N ARG A 213 -16.87 -1.33 -10.32
CA ARG A 213 -15.51 -1.35 -9.74
C ARG A 213 -14.77 0.01 -9.73
N GLY A 214 -15.11 0.91 -10.64
CA GLY A 214 -14.50 2.25 -10.71
C GLY A 214 -15.16 3.31 -9.83
N ASP A 215 -16.35 3.03 -9.28
CA ASP A 215 -17.03 3.94 -8.36
C ASP A 215 -16.55 3.69 -6.93
N LEU A 216 -16.60 4.73 -6.10
CA LEU A 216 -16.17 4.66 -4.71
C LEU A 216 -17.37 4.93 -3.79
N VAL A 217 -17.65 4.00 -2.88
CA VAL A 217 -18.63 4.17 -1.80
C VAL A 217 -17.87 4.36 -0.51
N GLY A 218 -18.19 5.38 0.28
CA GLY A 218 -17.61 5.57 1.60
C GLY A 218 -18.64 6.00 2.63
N ARG A 219 -18.31 5.81 3.91
CA ARG A 219 -19.11 6.30 5.03
C ARG A 219 -18.66 7.72 5.36
N TRP A 220 -19.56 8.68 5.13
CA TRP A 220 -19.30 10.11 5.28
C TRP A 220 -19.46 10.58 6.72
N GLY A 221 -20.43 10.01 7.43
CA GLY A 221 -20.80 10.37 8.80
C GLY A 221 -21.44 9.19 9.54
N GLY A 222 -22.20 9.48 10.61
CA GLY A 222 -22.85 8.46 11.43
C GLY A 222 -23.75 7.52 10.62
N GLU A 223 -24.81 8.07 10.04
CA GLU A 223 -25.73 7.38 9.12
C GLU A 223 -25.61 7.85 7.65
N GLU A 224 -24.57 8.61 7.36
CA GLU A 224 -24.36 9.24 6.06
C GLU A 224 -23.34 8.46 5.22
N PHE A 225 -23.65 8.28 3.94
CA PHE A 225 -22.78 7.65 2.95
C PHE A 225 -22.57 8.62 1.78
N ALA A 226 -21.45 8.48 1.10
CA ALA A 226 -21.18 9.22 -0.12
C ALA A 226 -20.68 8.28 -1.21
N LEU A 227 -21.13 8.53 -2.44
CA LEU A 227 -20.71 7.82 -3.63
C LEU A 227 -20.05 8.79 -4.61
N LEU A 228 -18.80 8.51 -4.95
CA LEU A 228 -18.06 9.19 -6.01
C LEU A 228 -18.13 8.36 -7.29
N LEU A 229 -18.61 8.97 -8.37
CA LEU A 229 -18.84 8.33 -9.65
C LEU A 229 -17.95 8.96 -10.74
N PRO A 230 -16.72 8.43 -10.96
CA PRO A 230 -15.82 8.92 -12.01
C PRO A 230 -16.47 8.85 -13.39
N ALA A 231 -16.17 9.82 -14.27
CA ALA A 231 -16.64 9.84 -15.65
C ALA A 231 -18.16 9.61 -15.80
N THR A 232 -18.95 10.19 -14.88
CA THR A 232 -20.40 10.04 -14.80
C THR A 232 -21.05 11.40 -14.69
N ASP A 233 -21.95 11.71 -15.61
CA ASP A 233 -22.75 12.94 -15.55
C ASP A 233 -23.85 12.85 -14.48
N PRO A 234 -24.39 14.00 -14.02
CA PRO A 234 -25.34 14.05 -12.92
C PRO A 234 -26.66 13.32 -13.18
N HIS A 235 -27.07 13.21 -14.45
CA HIS A 235 -28.31 12.52 -14.80
C HIS A 235 -28.14 10.99 -14.65
N ARG A 236 -27.01 10.45 -15.10
CA ARG A 236 -26.69 9.03 -14.85
C ARG A 236 -26.49 8.73 -13.36
N ALA A 237 -25.92 9.67 -12.61
CA ALA A 237 -25.79 9.57 -11.16
C ALA A 237 -27.17 9.51 -10.47
N GLU A 238 -28.11 10.36 -10.91
CA GLU A 238 -29.51 10.36 -10.43
C GLU A 238 -30.22 9.03 -10.72
N VAL A 239 -30.05 8.46 -11.92
CA VAL A 239 -30.59 7.12 -12.25
C VAL A 239 -30.00 6.03 -11.34
N LEU A 240 -28.71 6.09 -11.00
CA LEU A 240 -28.12 5.18 -10.02
C LEU A 240 -28.72 5.40 -8.62
N ALA A 241 -28.83 6.65 -8.16
CA ALA A 241 -29.42 6.98 -6.87
C ALA A 241 -30.86 6.43 -6.73
N HIS A 242 -31.69 6.56 -7.78
CA HIS A 242 -33.04 6.00 -7.77
C HIS A 242 -33.05 4.47 -7.63
N ARG A 243 -32.16 3.76 -8.32
CA ARG A 243 -32.03 2.30 -8.20
C ARG A 243 -31.56 1.90 -6.80
N LEU A 244 -30.58 2.61 -6.25
CA LEU A 244 -30.09 2.39 -4.89
C LEU A 244 -31.21 2.57 -3.87
N ARG A 245 -31.95 3.68 -3.96
CA ARG A 245 -33.11 3.97 -3.09
C ARG A 245 -34.16 2.85 -3.12
N GLN A 246 -34.55 2.40 -4.31
CA GLN A 246 -35.57 1.35 -4.44
C GLN A 246 -35.15 0.04 -3.76
N GLY A 247 -33.89 -0.37 -3.91
CA GLY A 247 -33.43 -1.59 -3.24
C GLY A 247 -33.17 -1.41 -1.74
N LEU A 248 -32.79 -0.22 -1.25
CA LEU A 248 -32.76 0.05 0.19
C LEU A 248 -34.16 -0.08 0.81
N LYS A 249 -35.18 0.44 0.12
CA LYS A 249 -36.57 0.29 0.55
C LYS A 249 -36.99 -1.18 0.67
N ALA A 250 -36.51 -2.04 -0.22
CA ALA A 250 -36.73 -3.49 -0.15
C ALA A 250 -36.02 -4.16 1.04
N LEU A 251 -34.94 -3.56 1.57
CA LEU A 251 -34.28 -3.96 2.82
C LEU A 251 -34.99 -3.41 4.07
N GLY A 252 -36.13 -2.72 3.91
CA GLY A 252 -36.88 -2.13 5.02
C GLY A 252 -36.32 -0.82 5.55
N VAL A 253 -35.44 -0.15 4.78
CA VAL A 253 -34.84 1.15 5.15
C VAL A 253 -35.09 2.17 4.06
N THR A 254 -35.47 3.38 4.44
CA THR A 254 -35.57 4.51 3.51
C THR A 254 -34.35 5.41 3.65
N ALA A 255 -33.98 6.08 2.56
CA ALA A 255 -32.87 7.02 2.55
C ALA A 255 -33.18 8.20 1.63
N SER A 256 -32.66 9.35 2.00
CA SER A 256 -32.68 10.57 1.22
C SER A 256 -31.35 10.73 0.47
N PHE A 257 -31.41 11.20 -0.78
CA PHE A 257 -30.25 11.31 -1.66
C PHE A 257 -30.14 12.71 -2.27
N GLY A 258 -28.94 13.29 -2.22
CA GLY A 258 -28.58 14.52 -2.93
C GLY A 258 -27.53 14.25 -4.00
N VAL A 259 -27.81 14.64 -5.25
CA VAL A 259 -26.93 14.39 -6.40
C VAL A 259 -26.40 15.70 -6.96
N ALA A 260 -25.08 15.78 -7.19
CA ALA A 260 -24.46 16.93 -7.85
C ALA A 260 -23.33 16.51 -8.80
N GLY A 261 -23.09 17.34 -9.82
CA GLY A 261 -22.02 17.16 -10.81
C GLY A 261 -20.85 18.09 -10.56
N TYR A 262 -19.63 17.60 -10.80
CA TYR A 262 -18.46 18.45 -10.67
C TYR A 262 -18.41 19.50 -11.79
N GLY A 263 -18.46 20.77 -11.40
CA GLY A 263 -18.42 21.95 -12.28
C GLY A 263 -17.19 22.83 -12.13
N GLY A 264 -16.05 22.27 -11.69
CA GLY A 264 -14.78 23.00 -11.56
C GLY A 264 -14.43 23.47 -10.13
N ASN A 265 -15.32 23.31 -9.15
CA ASN A 265 -15.02 23.64 -7.75
C ASN A 265 -15.53 22.55 -6.81
N LEU A 266 -14.62 21.95 -6.05
CA LEU A 266 -14.94 20.81 -5.17
C LEU A 266 -15.79 21.23 -3.96
N ALA A 267 -15.53 22.41 -3.38
CA ALA A 267 -16.35 22.93 -2.28
C ALA A 267 -17.77 23.25 -2.75
N ALA A 268 -17.92 23.75 -3.98
CA ALA A 268 -19.24 23.96 -4.58
C ALA A 268 -19.97 22.64 -4.82
N LEU A 269 -19.28 21.60 -5.32
CA LEU A 269 -19.86 20.26 -5.52
C LEU A 269 -20.47 19.72 -4.22
N PHE A 270 -19.74 19.80 -3.11
CA PHE A 270 -20.24 19.35 -1.81
C PHE A 270 -21.46 20.13 -1.34
N ARG A 271 -21.40 21.47 -1.39
CA ARG A 271 -22.57 22.30 -1.02
C ARG A 271 -23.80 21.97 -1.86
N GLN A 272 -23.63 21.79 -3.16
CA GLN A 272 -24.71 21.45 -4.08
C GLN A 272 -25.32 20.07 -3.77
N ALA A 273 -24.49 19.07 -3.47
CA ALA A 273 -24.97 17.75 -3.09
C ALA A 273 -25.70 17.79 -1.73
N ASP A 274 -25.20 18.57 -0.78
CA ASP A 274 -25.80 18.77 0.54
C ASP A 274 -27.15 19.50 0.46
N GLU A 275 -27.22 20.59 -0.31
CA GLU A 275 -28.47 21.32 -0.58
C GLU A 275 -29.52 20.42 -1.23
N ALA A 276 -29.12 19.57 -2.18
CA ALA A 276 -30.02 18.59 -2.79
C ALA A 276 -30.48 17.54 -1.76
N LEU A 277 -29.59 17.02 -0.92
CA LEU A 277 -29.95 16.07 0.14
C LEU A 277 -30.90 16.70 1.16
N TYR A 278 -30.66 17.96 1.53
CA TYR A 278 -31.53 18.72 2.41
C TYR A 278 -32.93 18.91 1.80
N LEU A 279 -33.02 19.24 0.51
CA LEU A 279 -34.30 19.31 -0.21
C LEU A 279 -35.02 17.96 -0.22
N ALA A 280 -34.30 16.85 -0.36
CA ALA A 280 -34.86 15.50 -0.31
C ALA A 280 -35.52 15.23 1.05
N LYS A 281 -34.82 15.57 2.14
CA LYS A 281 -35.36 15.46 3.52
C LYS A 281 -36.59 16.35 3.72
N ARG A 282 -36.55 17.60 3.25
CA ARG A 282 -37.67 18.55 3.37
C ARG A 282 -38.91 18.16 2.58
N ARG A 283 -38.75 17.49 1.44
CA ARG A 283 -39.86 17.07 0.57
C ARG A 283 -40.44 15.71 0.93
N GLY A 284 -40.19 15.24 2.16
CA GLY A 284 -40.83 14.06 2.72
C GLY A 284 -39.98 12.79 2.70
N LYS A 285 -38.65 12.90 2.57
CA LYS A 285 -37.70 11.76 2.67
C LYS A 285 -37.94 10.69 1.58
N ASP A 286 -37.24 9.55 1.65
CA ASP A 286 -37.32 8.43 0.69
C ASP A 286 -37.28 8.89 -0.78
N ARG A 287 -36.34 9.78 -1.12
CA ARG A 287 -36.28 10.38 -2.45
C ARG A 287 -34.88 10.80 -2.87
N VAL A 288 -34.77 11.07 -4.16
CA VAL A 288 -33.58 11.62 -4.80
C VAL A 288 -33.91 13.04 -5.23
N GLU A 289 -33.03 13.97 -4.92
CA GLU A 289 -33.03 15.31 -5.49
C GLU A 289 -31.67 15.54 -6.14
N ARG A 290 -31.69 16.16 -7.33
CA ARG A 290 -30.49 16.52 -8.08
C ARG A 290 -30.35 18.03 -8.10
N HIS A 291 -29.16 18.53 -7.78
CA HIS A 291 -28.86 19.95 -7.95
C HIS A 291 -28.83 20.29 -9.45
N PRO A 292 -29.54 21.35 -9.91
CA PRO A 292 -29.68 21.66 -11.33
C PRO A 292 -28.35 21.99 -12.03
N GLY A 293 -27.30 22.33 -11.27
CA GLY A 293 -25.97 22.64 -11.78
C GLY A 293 -25.94 23.93 -12.62
N PRO A 294 -24.75 24.40 -13.02
CA PRO A 294 -24.61 25.64 -13.79
C PRO A 294 -25.15 25.59 -15.23
N GLY A 295 -25.75 24.48 -15.68
CA GLY A 295 -26.33 24.31 -17.02
C GLY A 295 -27.83 24.00 -17.07
N GLY A 296 -28.53 24.04 -15.92
CA GLY A 296 -29.90 23.56 -15.77
C GLY A 296 -30.89 24.59 -15.26
N ALA A 297 -30.80 25.85 -15.69
CA ALA A 297 -31.94 26.77 -15.52
C ALA A 297 -33.12 26.25 -16.36
N PRO A 298 -34.34 26.18 -15.81
CA PRO A 298 -35.51 25.81 -16.61
C PRO A 298 -35.71 26.87 -17.69
N GLN A 299 -35.66 26.46 -18.97
CA GLN A 299 -36.16 27.29 -20.05
C GLN A 299 -37.64 27.53 -19.76
N GLY A 300 -37.96 28.77 -19.38
CA GLY A 300 -39.33 29.17 -19.08
C GLY A 300 -40.24 28.84 -20.25
N SER A 301 -41.34 28.17 -19.94
CA SER A 301 -42.51 28.05 -20.82
C SER A 301 -42.95 29.45 -21.22
N ARG A 302 -42.80 29.78 -22.50
CA ARG A 302 -43.62 30.78 -23.18
C ARG A 302 -44.85 30.11 -23.76
#